data_AF-A0A944Z8W0-F1
#
_entry.id   AF-A0A944Z8W0-F1
#
_cell.length_a   1.000
_cell.length_b   1.000
_cell.length_c   1.000
_cell.angle_alpha   90.00
_cell.angle_beta   90.00
_cell.angle_gamma   90.00
#
_symmetry.space_group_name_H-M   'P 1'
#
loop_
_entity.id
_entity.type
_entity.pdbx_description
1 polymer ?
#
loop_
_entity_poly.entity_id
_entity_poly.type
_entity_poly.pdbx_seq_one_letter_code
_entity_poly.pdbx_strand_id
1 'polypeptide(L)'
;MLNKKLLFLTVIIVISMGCHSVANTVNTVKTDRLRNFPAEISEGDIVHVATGEKITFSQLADSFDGARIIYVGEVHSNKESHELELQVLKEFYKRSNGDLAIGMEMFKRPHQEILDKWTNGEISEKELLYSTDWDYEWGYDYNHYKEIMDFIRDNKIPVVAMNITKKFGKTIRK
;
A
#
# COMPACT_ATOMS: atom_id res chain seq x y z
N MET A 1 -25.22 -53.66 -21.84
CA MET A 1 -25.47 -54.58 -20.72
C MET A 1 -24.16 -55.22 -20.28
N LEU A 2 -23.57 -54.78 -19.15
CA LEU A 2 -22.93 -55.69 -18.21
C LEU A 2 -22.74 -54.98 -16.86
N ASN A 3 -23.63 -55.30 -15.93
CA ASN A 3 -23.54 -54.97 -14.51
C ASN A 3 -22.41 -55.77 -13.87
N LYS A 4 -21.49 -55.11 -13.17
CA LYS A 4 -20.77 -55.73 -12.05
C LYS A 4 -20.73 -54.75 -10.88
N LYS A 5 -21.59 -55.05 -9.91
CA LYS A 5 -21.59 -54.51 -8.55
C LYS A 5 -20.17 -54.65 -7.98
N LEU A 6 -19.50 -53.54 -7.69
CA LEU A 6 -18.29 -53.58 -6.88
C LEU A 6 -18.70 -53.35 -5.42
N LEU A 7 -18.57 -54.44 -4.69
CA LEU A 7 -18.85 -54.61 -3.28
C LEU A 7 -17.88 -53.76 -2.45
N PHE A 8 -18.42 -53.17 -1.39
CA PHE A 8 -17.71 -52.52 -0.29
C PHE A 8 -16.52 -53.35 0.22
N LEU A 9 -15.36 -52.70 0.36
CA LEU A 9 -14.40 -53.05 1.40
C LEU A 9 -13.77 -51.74 1.91
N THR A 10 -14.46 -51.09 2.84
CA THR A 10 -13.93 -49.96 3.58
C THR A 10 -12.84 -50.48 4.51
N VAL A 11 -11.58 -50.40 4.08
CA VAL A 11 -10.43 -50.68 4.94
C VAL A 11 -10.25 -49.48 5.85
N ILE A 12 -10.73 -49.58 7.10
CA ILE A 12 -10.43 -48.60 8.15
C ILE A 12 -9.01 -48.90 8.62
N ILE A 13 -8.02 -48.19 8.06
CA ILE A 13 -6.66 -48.17 8.58
C ILE A 13 -6.63 -47.18 9.74
N VAL A 14 -6.68 -47.70 10.96
CA VAL A 14 -6.38 -46.92 12.17
C VAL A 14 -4.87 -46.75 12.24
N ILE A 15 -4.35 -45.64 11.70
CA ILE A 15 -2.96 -45.24 11.92
C ILE A 15 -2.91 -44.52 13.27
N SER A 16 -2.55 -45.24 14.32
CA SER A 16 -2.12 -44.65 15.58
C SER A 16 -0.72 -44.04 15.40
N MET A 17 -0.66 -42.85 14.80
CA MET A 17 0.55 -42.02 14.84
C MET A 17 0.52 -41.23 16.15
N GLY A 18 1.39 -41.66 17.07
CA GLY A 18 1.63 -40.98 18.33
C GLY A 18 2.01 -39.52 18.12
N CYS A 19 1.50 -38.66 18.99
CA CYS A 19 1.88 -37.27 19.07
C CYS A 19 3.37 -37.20 19.47
N HIS A 20 4.27 -37.06 18.50
CA HIS A 20 5.61 -36.56 18.77
C HIS A 20 5.49 -35.05 18.84
N SER A 21 5.69 -34.47 20.03
CA SER A 21 6.00 -33.05 20.14
C SER A 21 7.30 -32.81 19.37
N VAL A 22 7.18 -32.27 18.16
CA VAL A 22 8.29 -31.57 17.52
C VAL A 22 8.59 -30.40 18.44
N ALA A 23 9.70 -30.47 19.16
CA ALA A 23 10.25 -29.29 19.79
C ALA A 23 10.51 -28.31 18.65
N ASN A 24 9.63 -27.32 18.50
CA ASN A 24 9.89 -26.16 17.68
C ASN A 24 11.08 -25.47 18.34
N THR A 25 12.28 -25.83 17.89
CA THR A 25 13.42 -24.94 17.97
C THR A 25 12.98 -23.73 17.18
N VAL A 26 12.46 -22.73 17.88
CA VAL A 26 12.39 -21.36 17.38
C VAL A 26 13.86 -20.97 17.24
N ASN A 27 14.47 -21.41 16.13
CA ASN A 27 15.61 -20.70 15.58
C ASN A 27 15.05 -19.29 15.39
N THR A 28 15.47 -18.39 16.27
CA THR A 28 15.47 -16.97 16.01
C THR A 28 16.33 -16.80 14.77
N VAL A 29 15.75 -17.06 13.61
CA VAL A 29 16.25 -16.54 12.36
C VAL A 29 16.17 -15.04 12.59
N LYS A 30 17.30 -14.46 12.99
CA LYS A 30 17.57 -13.06 12.68
C LYS A 30 17.37 -13.03 11.17
N THR A 31 16.18 -12.61 10.73
CA THR A 31 15.93 -12.32 9.34
C THR A 31 16.86 -11.16 9.05
N ASP A 32 18.02 -11.48 8.52
CA ASP A 32 18.90 -10.49 7.96
C ASP A 32 18.17 -9.93 6.75
N ARG A 33 17.37 -8.88 7.00
CA ARG A 33 16.50 -8.23 6.00
C ARG A 33 17.30 -7.70 4.82
N LEU A 34 18.61 -7.58 4.97
CA LEU A 34 19.53 -7.08 3.98
C LEU A 34 20.40 -8.18 3.36
N ARG A 35 20.23 -9.46 3.74
CA ARG A 35 21.06 -10.56 3.23
C ARG A 35 21.10 -10.63 1.71
N ASN A 36 19.99 -10.28 1.07
CA ASN A 36 19.85 -10.30 -0.37
C ASN A 36 20.01 -8.90 -0.99
N PHE A 37 20.15 -7.84 -0.20
CA PHE A 37 20.21 -6.49 -0.75
C PHE A 37 21.49 -6.31 -1.59
N PRO A 38 21.40 -5.72 -2.79
CA PRO A 38 22.56 -5.58 -3.68
C PRO A 38 23.64 -4.70 -3.02
N ALA A 39 24.90 -5.05 -3.24
CA ALA A 39 26.05 -4.34 -2.67
C ALA A 39 26.16 -2.90 -3.19
N GLU A 40 25.65 -2.63 -4.39
CA GLU A 40 25.67 -1.31 -5.02
C GLU A 40 24.27 -0.94 -5.52
N ILE A 41 23.79 0.23 -5.10
CA ILE A 41 22.55 0.86 -5.56
C ILE A 41 22.86 2.25 -6.11
N SER A 42 22.13 2.63 -7.15
CA SER A 42 22.15 3.95 -7.75
C SER A 42 20.77 4.59 -7.63
N GLU A 43 20.72 5.91 -7.75
CA GLU A 43 19.45 6.64 -7.84
C GLU A 43 18.60 6.10 -8.99
N GLY A 44 17.32 5.84 -8.71
CA GLY A 44 16.38 5.25 -9.67
C GLY A 44 16.36 3.72 -9.72
N ASP A 45 17.27 3.01 -9.03
CA ASP A 45 17.20 1.55 -8.92
C ASP A 45 15.96 1.12 -8.12
N ILE A 46 15.18 0.20 -8.68
CA ILE A 46 14.09 -0.48 -7.95
C ILE A 46 14.60 -1.88 -7.57
N VAL A 47 14.62 -2.19 -6.28
CA VAL A 47 15.12 -3.48 -5.77
C VAL A 47 13.97 -4.31 -5.24
N HIS A 48 13.81 -5.53 -5.77
CA HIS A 48 12.88 -6.51 -5.22
C HIS A 48 13.44 -7.08 -3.92
N VAL A 49 12.91 -6.64 -2.77
CA VAL A 49 13.48 -6.92 -1.43
C VAL A 49 13.69 -8.41 -1.14
N ALA A 50 12.80 -9.28 -1.60
CA ALA A 50 12.91 -10.71 -1.32
C ALA A 50 14.07 -11.39 -2.07
N THR A 51 14.33 -11.01 -3.32
CA THR A 51 15.39 -11.63 -4.15
C THR A 51 16.67 -10.82 -4.18
N GLY A 52 16.62 -9.51 -3.92
CA GLY A 52 17.75 -8.61 -4.08
C GLY A 52 17.95 -8.09 -5.50
N GLU A 53 17.11 -8.53 -6.43
CA GLU A 53 17.29 -8.22 -7.85
C GLU A 53 16.84 -6.79 -8.13
N LYS A 54 17.62 -6.10 -8.96
CA LYS A 54 17.17 -4.84 -9.57
C LYS A 54 16.15 -5.17 -10.63
N ILE A 55 15.00 -4.52 -10.56
CA ILE A 55 13.90 -4.67 -11.50
C ILE A 55 13.61 -3.32 -12.17
N THR A 56 12.98 -3.38 -13.33
CA THR A 56 12.44 -2.20 -13.99
C THR A 56 11.09 -1.80 -13.37
N PHE A 57 10.68 -0.56 -13.60
CA PHE A 57 9.33 -0.13 -13.20
C PHE A 57 8.23 -0.97 -13.87
N SER A 58 8.43 -1.42 -15.11
CA SER A 58 7.47 -2.31 -15.79
C SER A 58 7.29 -3.63 -15.04
N GLN A 59 8.40 -4.24 -14.60
CA GLN A 59 8.36 -5.47 -13.82
C GLN A 59 7.71 -5.26 -12.44
N LEU A 60 7.93 -4.10 -11.81
CA LEU A 60 7.18 -3.71 -10.61
C LEU A 60 5.69 -3.58 -10.92
N ALA A 61 5.32 -2.90 -12.00
CA ALA A 61 3.93 -2.67 -12.39
C ALA A 61 3.17 -3.96 -12.69
N ASP A 62 3.85 -4.99 -13.21
CA ASP A 62 3.25 -6.32 -13.40
C ASP A 62 2.81 -6.97 -12.08
N SER A 63 3.40 -6.58 -10.95
CA SER A 63 2.96 -7.04 -9.62
C SER A 63 1.67 -6.36 -9.12
N PHE A 64 1.21 -5.31 -9.79
CA PHE A 64 -0.03 -4.63 -9.42
C PHE A 64 -1.27 -5.46 -9.81
N ASP A 65 -1.13 -6.35 -10.79
CA ASP A 65 -2.23 -7.18 -11.27
C ASP A 65 -2.67 -8.17 -10.18
N GLY A 66 -3.95 -8.10 -9.81
CA GLY A 66 -4.51 -8.90 -8.70
C GLY A 66 -4.26 -8.34 -7.31
N ALA A 67 -3.46 -7.28 -7.17
CA ALA A 67 -3.32 -6.56 -5.91
C ALA A 67 -4.61 -5.78 -5.61
N ARG A 68 -5.18 -5.99 -4.42
CA ARG A 68 -6.36 -5.24 -3.94
C ARG A 68 -5.98 -3.92 -3.26
N ILE A 69 -4.79 -3.88 -2.68
CA ILE A 69 -4.25 -2.74 -1.93
C ILE A 69 -2.75 -2.70 -2.23
N ILE A 70 -2.27 -1.52 -2.59
CA ILE A 70 -0.84 -1.24 -2.77
C ILE A 70 -0.48 -0.18 -1.73
N TYR A 71 0.56 -0.45 -0.94
CA TYR A 71 1.13 0.53 -0.01
C TYR A 71 2.36 1.15 -0.67
N VAL A 72 2.39 2.48 -0.74
CA VAL A 72 3.55 3.24 -1.20
C VAL A 72 4.05 4.03 0.00
N GLY A 73 5.30 3.79 0.38
CA GLY A 73 5.97 4.49 1.48
C GLY A 73 6.88 5.58 0.93
N GLU A 74 7.04 6.64 1.70
CA GLU A 74 7.69 7.86 1.24
C GLU A 74 8.51 8.52 2.37
N VAL A 75 9.44 9.41 1.99
CA VAL A 75 10.08 10.34 2.92
C VAL A 75 9.52 11.73 2.64
N HIS A 76 8.77 12.30 3.59
CA HIS A 76 7.89 13.47 3.42
C HIS A 76 8.49 14.74 2.78
N SER A 77 9.81 14.82 2.71
CA SER A 77 10.55 15.95 2.14
C SER A 77 11.40 15.56 0.92
N ASN A 78 11.20 14.37 0.38
CA ASN A 78 11.98 13.81 -0.71
C ASN A 78 11.14 13.81 -1.99
N LYS A 79 11.55 14.63 -2.96
CA LYS A 79 10.82 14.83 -4.22
C LYS A 79 10.71 13.54 -5.04
N GLU A 80 11.76 12.74 -5.03
CA GLU A 80 11.89 11.49 -5.79
C GLU A 80 10.89 10.43 -5.28
N SER A 81 10.60 10.44 -3.97
CA SER A 81 9.55 9.61 -3.36
C SER A 81 8.17 9.97 -3.93
N HIS A 82 7.85 11.27 -4.01
CA HIS A 82 6.57 11.74 -4.55
C HIS A 82 6.43 11.53 -6.06
N GLU A 83 7.53 11.64 -6.82
CA GLU A 83 7.55 11.31 -8.24
C GLU A 83 7.23 9.81 -8.46
N LEU A 84 7.79 8.93 -7.63
CA LEU A 84 7.47 7.50 -7.65
C LEU A 84 6.01 7.24 -7.25
N GLU A 85 5.49 7.90 -6.21
CA GLU A 85 4.07 7.82 -5.83
C GLU A 85 3.15 8.18 -7.01
N LEU A 86 3.44 9.28 -7.69
CA LEU A 86 2.68 9.71 -8.87
C LEU A 86 2.79 8.70 -10.02
N GLN A 87 3.97 8.14 -10.25
CA GLN A 87 4.19 7.12 -11.28
C GLN A 87 3.38 5.84 -10.98
N VAL A 88 3.40 5.37 -9.74
CA VAL A 88 2.61 4.21 -9.28
C VAL A 88 1.12 4.49 -9.41
N LEU A 89 0.65 5.67 -8.96
CA LEU A 89 -0.75 6.07 -9.05
C LEU A 89 -1.25 6.08 -10.51
N LYS A 90 -0.48 6.70 -11.42
CA LYS A 90 -0.82 6.76 -12.86
C LYS A 90 -0.91 5.38 -13.49
N GLU A 91 0.05 4.51 -13.17
CA GLU A 91 0.06 3.15 -13.72
C GLU A 91 -1.08 2.30 -13.16
N PHE A 92 -1.34 2.37 -11.86
CA PHE A 92 -2.46 1.66 -11.25
C PHE A 92 -3.82 2.17 -11.77
N TYR A 93 -3.98 3.49 -11.91
CA TYR A 93 -5.16 4.11 -12.51
C TYR A 93 -5.44 3.61 -13.93
N LYS A 94 -4.41 3.53 -14.76
CA LYS A 94 -4.51 2.98 -16.11
C LYS A 94 -4.94 1.51 -16.09
N ARG A 95 -4.35 0.69 -15.22
CA ARG A 95 -4.64 -0.75 -15.14
C ARG A 95 -6.00 -1.07 -14.54
N SER A 96 -6.46 -0.29 -13.56
CA SER A 96 -7.79 -0.44 -12.97
C SER A 96 -8.90 0.26 -13.78
N ASN A 97 -8.56 0.88 -14.91
CA ASN A 97 -9.49 1.68 -15.71
C ASN A 97 -10.23 2.74 -14.87
N GLY A 98 -9.48 3.37 -13.95
CA GLY A 98 -9.98 4.37 -13.02
C GLY A 98 -10.75 3.85 -11.81
N ASP A 99 -10.95 2.53 -11.67
CA ASP A 99 -11.62 1.93 -10.52
C ASP A 99 -10.65 1.79 -9.34
N LEU A 100 -10.39 2.89 -8.65
CA LEU A 100 -9.58 2.92 -7.43
C LEU A 100 -9.98 4.07 -6.50
N ALA A 101 -9.52 3.98 -5.25
CA ALA A 101 -9.49 5.09 -4.30
C ALA A 101 -8.09 5.18 -3.69
N ILE A 102 -7.69 6.37 -3.24
CA ILE A 102 -6.39 6.60 -2.62
C ILE A 102 -6.54 6.96 -1.14
N GLY A 103 -5.88 6.20 -0.27
CA GLY A 103 -5.75 6.53 1.14
C GLY A 103 -4.53 7.43 1.37
N MET A 104 -4.71 8.55 2.05
CA MET A 104 -3.67 9.56 2.22
C MET A 104 -3.45 9.90 3.71
N GLU A 105 -2.21 9.68 4.20
CA GLU A 105 -1.85 9.83 5.62
C GLU A 105 -1.94 11.27 6.13
N MET A 106 -1.59 12.23 5.26
CA MET A 106 -1.60 13.66 5.58
C MET A 106 -2.97 14.16 5.98
N PHE A 107 -4.05 13.57 5.47
CA PHE A 107 -5.41 13.99 5.76
C PHE A 107 -6.00 13.27 6.97
N LYS A 108 -6.75 14.03 7.77
CA LYS A 108 -7.34 13.55 9.02
C LYS A 108 -8.80 13.20 8.77
N ARG A 109 -9.36 12.22 9.47
CA ARG A 109 -10.76 11.78 9.27
C ARG A 109 -11.78 12.94 9.17
N PRO A 110 -11.69 14.01 9.99
CA PRO A 110 -12.61 15.16 9.85
C PRO A 110 -12.51 15.92 8.52
N HIS A 111 -11.45 15.69 7.72
CA HIS A 111 -11.21 16.35 6.44
C HIS A 111 -11.97 15.69 5.28
N GLN A 112 -12.70 14.57 5.50
CA GLN A 112 -13.31 13.80 4.41
C GLN A 112 -14.22 14.65 3.52
N GLU A 113 -15.12 15.44 4.10
CA GLU A 113 -16.02 16.32 3.32
C GLU A 113 -15.25 17.36 2.48
N ILE A 114 -14.06 17.79 2.93
CA ILE A 114 -13.22 18.74 2.19
C ILE A 114 -12.55 18.04 1.01
N LEU A 115 -12.11 16.79 1.19
CA LEU A 115 -11.53 15.97 0.13
C LEU A 115 -12.55 15.61 -0.94
N ASP A 116 -13.78 15.30 -0.54
CA ASP A 116 -14.88 15.03 -1.47
C ASP A 116 -15.15 16.27 -2.34
N LYS A 117 -15.16 17.47 -1.75
CA LYS A 117 -15.26 18.74 -2.50
C LYS A 117 -14.06 18.99 -3.42
N TRP A 118 -12.85 18.69 -2.96
CA TRP A 118 -11.64 18.83 -3.78
C TRP A 118 -11.69 17.94 -5.02
N THR A 119 -12.00 16.65 -4.85
CA THR A 119 -12.09 15.66 -5.93
C THR A 119 -13.19 15.97 -6.93
N ASN A 120 -14.29 16.60 -6.49
CA ASN A 120 -15.33 17.12 -7.37
C ASN A 120 -14.97 18.46 -8.04
N GLY A 121 -13.85 19.06 -7.69
CA GLY A 121 -13.39 20.34 -8.23
C GLY A 121 -14.16 21.56 -7.71
N GLU A 122 -14.85 21.43 -6.57
CA GLU A 122 -15.71 22.46 -5.98
C GLU A 122 -14.93 23.54 -5.21
N ILE A 123 -13.71 23.22 -4.78
CA ILE A 123 -12.84 24.13 -4.02
C ILE A 123 -11.49 24.33 -4.72
N SER A 124 -10.90 25.50 -4.50
CA SER A 124 -9.54 25.84 -4.92
C SER A 124 -8.48 25.15 -4.04
N GLU A 125 -7.24 25.12 -4.53
CA GLU A 125 -6.11 24.59 -3.75
C GLU A 125 -5.94 25.37 -2.45
N LYS A 126 -6.04 26.69 -2.52
CA LYS A 126 -5.97 27.57 -1.34
C LYS A 126 -7.03 27.20 -0.29
N GLU A 127 -8.25 26.91 -0.71
CA GLU A 127 -9.34 26.49 0.18
C GLU A 127 -9.10 25.09 0.76
N LEU A 128 -8.56 24.16 -0.01
CA LEU A 128 -8.15 22.84 0.49
C LEU A 128 -7.10 22.99 1.61
N LEU A 129 -6.02 23.72 1.36
CA LEU A 129 -4.94 23.89 2.34
C LEU A 129 -5.43 24.58 3.62
N TYR A 130 -6.22 25.64 3.46
CA TYR A 130 -6.82 26.35 4.59
C TYR A 130 -7.77 25.46 5.40
N SER A 131 -8.70 24.77 4.73
CA SER A 131 -9.75 24.00 5.41
C SER A 131 -9.22 22.75 6.10
N THR A 132 -8.11 22.19 5.62
CA THR A 132 -7.42 21.05 6.23
C THR A 132 -6.36 21.44 7.24
N ASP A 133 -6.15 22.75 7.46
CA ASP A 133 -5.08 23.29 8.31
C ASP A 133 -3.73 22.64 7.98
N TRP A 134 -3.39 22.58 6.68
CA TRP A 134 -2.30 21.76 6.13
C TRP A 134 -0.97 21.95 6.86
N ASP A 135 -0.59 23.20 7.11
CA ASP A 135 0.67 23.54 7.78
C ASP A 135 0.70 23.04 9.23
N TYR A 136 -0.43 23.08 9.93
CA TYR A 136 -0.51 22.57 11.29
C TYR A 136 -0.65 21.05 11.32
N GLU A 137 -1.59 20.47 10.57
CA GLU A 137 -1.96 19.05 10.63
C GLU A 137 -0.97 18.13 9.90
N TRP A 138 -0.34 18.63 8.83
CA TRP A 138 0.75 17.93 8.14
C TRP A 138 2.09 18.60 8.44
N GLY A 139 2.32 19.81 7.90
CA GLY A 139 3.51 20.61 8.15
C GLY A 139 4.68 20.38 7.18
N TYR A 140 4.42 19.78 6.02
CA TYR A 140 5.38 19.66 4.92
C TYR A 140 4.97 20.57 3.75
N ASP A 141 5.91 20.91 2.87
CA ASP A 141 5.61 21.74 1.69
C ASP A 141 4.59 21.02 0.79
N TYR A 142 3.46 21.68 0.52
CA TYR A 142 2.42 21.12 -0.33
C TYR A 142 2.89 20.89 -1.78
N ASN A 143 3.91 21.61 -2.25
CA ASN A 143 4.43 21.44 -3.61
C ASN A 143 4.95 20.03 -3.88
N HIS A 144 5.36 19.30 -2.84
CA HIS A 144 5.71 17.88 -2.94
C HIS A 144 4.52 16.99 -3.34
N TYR A 145 3.31 17.35 -2.90
CA TYR A 145 2.09 16.59 -3.12
C TYR A 145 1.24 17.12 -4.27
N LYS A 146 1.53 18.33 -4.74
CA LYS A 146 0.69 19.06 -5.68
C LYS A 146 0.37 18.26 -6.95
N GLU A 147 1.37 17.66 -7.59
CA GLU A 147 1.13 16.88 -8.82
C GLU A 147 0.25 15.64 -8.59
N ILE A 148 0.37 15.02 -7.41
CA ILE A 148 -0.49 13.90 -7.00
C ILE A 148 -1.92 14.39 -6.80
N MET A 149 -2.10 15.49 -6.07
CA MET A 149 -3.42 16.07 -5.77
C MET A 149 -4.12 16.62 -7.01
N ASP A 150 -3.38 17.21 -7.94
CA ASP A 150 -3.88 17.68 -9.23
C ASP A 150 -4.33 16.49 -10.08
N PHE A 151 -3.51 15.43 -10.19
CA PHE A 151 -3.89 14.21 -10.91
C PHE A 151 -5.16 13.56 -10.33
N ILE A 152 -5.26 13.51 -9.01
CA ILE A 152 -6.45 13.01 -8.29
C ILE A 152 -7.69 13.82 -8.67
N ARG A 153 -7.61 15.15 -8.65
CA ARG A 153 -8.72 16.05 -8.98
C ARG A 153 -9.14 15.92 -10.43
N ASP A 154 -8.18 15.96 -11.35
CA ASP A 154 -8.42 15.91 -12.79
C ASP A 154 -9.12 14.61 -13.21
N ASN A 155 -8.83 13.51 -12.51
CA ASN A 155 -9.42 12.20 -12.76
C ASN A 155 -10.55 11.83 -11.78
N LYS A 156 -10.95 12.76 -10.89
CA LYS A 156 -12.01 12.56 -9.88
C LYS A 156 -11.81 11.29 -9.04
N ILE A 157 -10.57 10.99 -8.66
CA ILE A 157 -10.23 9.81 -7.88
C ILE A 157 -10.66 10.05 -6.41
N PRO A 158 -11.48 9.19 -5.81
CA PRO A 158 -11.85 9.33 -4.40
C PRO A 158 -10.63 9.28 -3.49
N VAL A 159 -10.53 10.24 -2.56
CA VAL A 159 -9.48 10.27 -1.53
C VAL A 159 -10.08 9.90 -0.18
N VAL A 160 -9.45 8.98 0.53
CA VAL A 160 -9.84 8.56 1.88
C VAL A 160 -8.87 9.16 2.90
N ALA A 161 -9.39 9.92 3.86
CA ALA A 161 -8.58 10.48 4.93
C ALA A 161 -8.21 9.42 5.99
N MET A 162 -6.90 9.14 6.13
CA MET A 162 -6.46 7.96 6.87
C MET A 162 -6.17 8.20 8.36
N ASN A 163 -5.91 9.45 8.77
CA ASN A 163 -5.26 9.71 10.06
C ASN A 163 -6.17 10.40 11.08
N ILE A 164 -5.75 10.44 12.34
CA ILE A 164 -6.39 11.22 13.41
C ILE A 164 -5.75 12.61 13.51
N THR A 165 -6.49 13.59 14.03
CA THR A 165 -5.95 14.95 14.22
C THR A 165 -4.76 14.95 15.19
N LYS A 166 -3.80 15.86 14.98
CA LYS A 166 -2.65 16.03 15.90
C LYS A 166 -3.12 16.28 17.33
N LYS A 167 -4.21 17.04 17.52
CA LYS A 167 -4.83 17.29 18.83
C LYS A 167 -5.27 15.99 19.51
N PHE A 168 -5.97 15.12 18.78
CA PHE A 168 -6.44 13.84 19.35
C PHE A 168 -5.28 12.90 19.65
N GLY A 169 -4.28 12.81 18.77
CA GLY A 169 -3.08 12.02 19.01
C GLY A 169 -2.29 12.43 20.26
N LYS A 170 -2.28 13.73 20.61
CA LYS A 170 -1.68 14.23 21.85
C LYS A 170 -2.44 13.77 23.11
N THR A 171 -3.76 13.56 23.02
CA THR A 171 -4.56 13.09 24.15
C THR A 171 -4.26 11.62 24.47
N ILE A 172 -4.04 10.77 23.46
CA ILE A 172 -3.77 9.33 23.64
C ILE A 172 -2.37 9.07 24.18
N ARG A 173 -1.38 9.93 23.87
CA ARG A 173 0.01 9.75 24.30
C ARG A 173 0.27 10.05 25.78
N LYS A 174 -0.72 10.55 26.51
CA LYS A 174 -0.63 10.84 27.94
C LYS A 174 -1.00 9.61 28.76
#